data_AF-A0A2G0XC19-F1
#
_entry.id   AF-A0A2G0XC19-F1
#
_cell.length_a   1.000
_cell.length_b   1.000
_cell.length_c   1.000
_cell.angle_alpha   90.00
_cell.angle_beta   90.00
_cell.angle_gamma   90.00
#
_symmetry.space_group_name_H-M   'P 1'
#
loop_
_entity.id
_entity.type
_entity.pdbx_description
1 polymer ?
#
loop_
_entity_poly.entity_id
_entity_poly.type
_entity_poly.pdbx_seq_one_letter_code
_entity_poly.pdbx_strand_id
1 'polypeptide(L)' 'MPDNSNYQIATADALTLLLHNQHALGAAIEEITKWLSENGVGSVAAHAMSAMEALDANAQAITDSILRIRQS' A
#
# COMPACT_ATOMS: atom_id res chain seq x y z
N MET A 1 -13.91 17.43 22.95
CA MET A 1 -13.62 16.22 23.76
C MET A 1 -12.21 15.77 23.41
N PRO A 2 -11.27 15.75 24.37
CA PRO A 2 -9.87 15.37 24.13
C PRO A 2 -9.69 13.92 23.63
N ASP A 3 -10.64 13.02 23.92
CA ASP A 3 -10.56 11.62 23.49
C ASP A 3 -10.68 11.42 21.98
N ASN A 4 -11.48 12.23 21.28
CA ASN A 4 -11.66 12.08 19.83
C ASN A 4 -10.36 12.33 19.05
N SER A 5 -9.53 13.28 19.51
CA SER A 5 -8.24 13.60 18.91
C SER A 5 -7.26 12.43 19.04
N ASN A 6 -7.21 11.78 20.21
CA ASN A 6 -6.33 10.62 20.43
C ASN A 6 -6.72 9.43 19.53
N TYR A 7 -8.02 9.16 19.34
CA TYR A 7 -8.47 8.11 18.44
C TYR A 7 -8.17 8.43 16.97
N GLN A 8 -8.31 9.69 16.54
CA GLN A 8 -7.95 10.14 15.20
C GLN A 8 -6.45 9.96 14.93
N ILE A 9 -5.59 10.36 15.88
CA ILE A 9 -4.14 10.18 15.79
C ILE A 9 -3.78 8.70 15.67
N ALA A 10 -4.27 7.87 16.60
CA ALA A 10 -4.00 6.43 16.59
C ALA A 10 -4.48 5.76 15.27
N THR A 11 -5.63 6.20 14.74
CA THR A 11 -6.15 5.69 13.45
C THR A 11 -5.25 6.13 12.29
N ALA A 12 -4.85 7.40 12.24
CA ALA A 12 -3.97 7.91 11.19
C ALA A 12 -2.58 7.24 11.22
N ASP A 13 -2.05 6.94 12.40
CA ASP A 13 -0.78 6.23 12.57
C ASP A 13 -0.90 4.77 12.09
N ALA A 14 -1.96 4.07 12.47
CA ALA A 14 -2.22 2.72 11.97
C ALA A 14 -2.37 2.67 10.45
N LEU A 15 -3.09 3.65 9.87
CA LEU A 15 -3.23 3.78 8.41
C LEU A 15 -1.88 4.10 7.75
N THR A 16 -1.01 4.89 8.39
CA THR A 16 0.34 5.17 7.89
C THR A 16 1.19 3.90 7.84
N LEU A 17 1.10 3.03 8.85
CA LEU A 17 1.76 1.71 8.82
C LEU A 17 1.21 0.81 7.71
N LEU A 18 -0.11 0.83 7.48
CA LEU A 18 -0.73 0.10 6.37
C LEU A 18 -0.31 0.63 5.00
N LEU A 19 -0.13 1.94 4.85
CA LEU A 19 0.40 2.56 3.64
C LEU A 19 1.83 2.07 3.35
N HIS A 20 2.71 2.07 4.36
CA HIS A 20 4.06 1.50 4.20
C HIS A 20 4.02 0.03 3.79
N ASN A 21 3.05 -0.74 4.28
CA ASN A 21 2.88 -2.13 3.88
C ASN A 21 2.50 -2.26 2.39
N GLN A 22 1.68 -1.35 1.83
CA GLN A 22 1.39 -1.37 0.39
C GLN A 22 2.68 -1.18 -0.43
N HIS A 23 3.54 -0.23 -0.04
CA HIS A 23 4.82 0.00 -0.73
C HIS A 23 5.80 -1.16 -0.57
N ALA A 24 5.89 -1.75 0.63
CA ALA A 24 6.76 -2.90 0.89
C ALA A 24 6.34 -4.12 0.07
N LEU A 25 5.04 -4.40 -0.01
CA LEU A 25 4.50 -5.47 -0.85
C LEU A 25 4.71 -5.19 -2.33
N GLY A 26 4.55 -3.94 -2.78
CA GLY A 26 4.81 -3.55 -4.16
C GLY A 26 6.26 -3.81 -4.57
N ALA A 27 7.22 -3.38 -3.74
CA ALA A 27 8.63 -3.63 -3.97
C ALA A 27 8.98 -5.13 -3.97
N ALA A 28 8.38 -5.92 -3.06
CA ALA A 28 8.59 -7.36 -3.03
C ALA A 28 8.06 -8.06 -4.30
N ILE A 29 6.89 -7.64 -4.80
CA ILE A 29 6.31 -8.16 -6.04
C ILE A 29 7.17 -7.77 -7.24
N GLU A 30 7.64 -6.54 -7.31
CA GLU A 30 8.53 -6.07 -8.38
C GLU A 30 9.82 -6.91 -8.46
N GLU A 31 10.48 -7.12 -7.32
CA GLU A 31 11.73 -7.90 -7.25
C GLU A 31 11.51 -9.37 -7.67
N ILE A 32 10.44 -10.01 -7.18
CA ILE A 32 10.10 -11.40 -7.56
C ILE A 32 9.78 -11.49 -9.06
N THR A 33 9.05 -10.51 -9.59
CA THR A 33 8.67 -10.47 -11.02
C THR A 33 9.88 -10.32 -11.91
N LYS A 34 10.82 -9.45 -11.50
CA LYS A 34 12.09 -9.27 -12.19
C LYS A 34 12.90 -10.57 -12.20
N TRP A 35 13.07 -11.21 -11.04
CA TRP A 35 13.78 -12.48 -10.93
C TRP A 35 13.16 -13.57 -11.81
N LEU A 36 11.82 -13.69 -11.83
CA LEU A 36 11.12 -14.68 -12.66
C LEU A 36 11.26 -14.39 -14.16
N SER A 37 11.23 -13.12 -14.56
CA SER A 37 11.45 -12.70 -15.95
C SER A 37 12.88 -13.01 -16.41
N GLU A 38 13.88 -12.75 -15.57
CA GLU A 38 15.29 -13.06 -15.83
C GLU A 38 15.53 -14.59 -15.95
N ASN A 39 14.70 -15.41 -15.29
CA ASN A 39 14.75 -16.87 -15.36
C ASN A 39 13.80 -17.49 -16.41
N GLY A 40 13.25 -16.67 -17.33
CA GLY A 40 12.50 -17.15 -18.50
C GLY A 40 11.01 -17.46 -18.26
N VAL A 41 10.45 -17.06 -17.11
CA VAL A 41 9.04 -17.29 -16.77
C VAL A 41 8.21 -16.04 -17.11
N GLY A 42 7.88 -15.88 -18.41
CA GLY A 42 7.21 -14.68 -18.93
C GLY A 42 5.73 -14.50 -18.52
N SER A 43 5.03 -15.56 -18.11
CA SER A 43 3.61 -15.49 -17.74
C SER A 43 3.33 -14.79 -16.41
N VAL A 44 4.36 -14.56 -15.58
CA VAL A 44 4.19 -13.99 -14.23
C VAL A 44 4.01 -12.47 -14.26
N ALA A 45 4.51 -11.79 -15.30
CA ALA A 45 4.45 -10.33 -15.41
C ALA A 45 3.02 -9.77 -15.39
N ALA A 46 2.05 -10.46 -16.03
CA ALA A 46 0.67 -10.00 -16.06
C ALA A 46 -0.01 -10.07 -14.67
N HIS A 47 0.19 -11.17 -13.93
CA HIS A 47 -0.35 -11.32 -12.58
C HIS A 47 0.30 -10.34 -11.59
N ALA A 48 1.60 -10.12 -11.72
CA ALA A 48 2.32 -9.13 -10.93
C ALA A 48 1.81 -7.71 -11.19
N MET A 49 1.57 -7.36 -12.46
CA MET A 49 1.03 -6.04 -12.82
C MET A 49 -0.34 -5.79 -12.18
N SER A 50 -1.27 -6.75 -12.28
CA SER A 50 -2.58 -6.62 -11.63
C SER A 50 -2.49 -6.51 -10.10
N ALA A 51 -1.53 -7.20 -9.47
CA ALA A 51 -1.30 -7.07 -8.04
C ALA A 51 -0.73 -5.69 -7.66
N MET A 52 0.22 -5.16 -8.44
CA MET A 52 0.77 -3.82 -8.24
C MET A 52 -0.29 -2.73 -8.43
N GLU A 53 -1.17 -2.84 -9.42
CA GLU A 53 -2.31 -1.93 -9.62
C GLU A 53 -3.25 -1.90 -8.41
N ALA A 54 -3.54 -3.07 -7.82
CA ALA A 54 -4.36 -3.16 -6.62
C ALA A 54 -3.68 -2.51 -5.39
N LEU A 55 -2.37 -2.70 -5.23
CA LEU A 55 -1.60 -2.07 -4.16
C LEU A 55 -1.55 -0.54 -4.31
N ASP A 56 -1.43 -0.03 -5.53
CA ASP A 56 -1.43 1.42 -5.82
C ASP A 56 -2.79 2.05 -5.52
N ALA A 57 -3.88 1.41 -5.96
CA ALA A 57 -5.25 1.86 -5.65
C ALA A 57 -5.51 1.89 -4.13
N ASN A 58 -5.03 0.89 -3.39
CA ASN A 58 -5.12 0.86 -1.94
C ASN A 58 -4.26 1.96 -1.29
N ALA A 59 -3.04 2.18 -1.76
CA ALA A 59 -2.15 3.22 -1.26
C ALA A 59 -2.78 4.62 -1.42
N GLN A 60 -3.42 4.89 -2.56
CA GLN A 60 -4.16 6.12 -2.78
C GLN A 60 -5.34 6.27 -1.81
N ALA A 61 -6.19 5.25 -1.68
CA ALA A 61 -7.34 5.29 -0.78
C ALA A 61 -6.96 5.46 0.70
N ILE A 62 -5.85 4.83 1.13
CA ILE A 62 -5.31 4.98 2.48
C ILE A 62 -4.79 6.40 2.68
N THR A 63 -4.05 6.95 1.70
CA THR A 63 -3.54 8.33 1.75
C THR A 63 -4.68 9.34 1.89
N ASP A 64 -5.73 9.21 1.07
CA ASP A 64 -6.91 10.07 1.14
C ASP A 64 -7.61 9.99 2.51
N SER A 65 -7.65 8.78 3.10
CA SER A 65 -8.24 8.55 4.41
C SER A 65 -7.41 9.18 5.54
N ILE A 66 -6.08 9.08 5.49
CA ILE A 66 -5.17 9.74 6.44
C ILE A 66 -5.37 11.26 6.38
N LEU A 67 -5.41 11.84 5.17
CA LEU A 67 -5.61 13.27 4.99
C LEU A 67 -6.95 13.73 5.56
N ARG A 68 -8.03 12.99 5.30
CA ARG A 68 -9.36 13.29 5.83
C ARG A 68 -9.40 13.25 7.36
N ILE A 69 -8.82 12.24 7.99
CA ILE A 69 -8.79 12.08 9.46
C ILE A 69 -7.97 13.20 10.12
N ARG A 70 -6.88 13.63 9.49
CA ARG A 70 -6.03 14.71 10.04
C ARG A 70 -6.65 16.11 9.89
N GLN A 71 -7.62 16.27 8.99
CA GLN A 71 -8.32 17.54 8.74
C GLN A 71 -9.63 17.67 9.52
N SER A 72 -10.13 16.59 10.11
CA SER A 72 -11.39 16.53 10.87
C SER A 72 -11.20 16.79 12.35
#